data_AF-X1JEP2-F1
#
_entry.id   AF-X1JEP2-F1
#
_cell.length_a   1.000
_cell.length_b   1.000
_cell.length_c   1.000
_cell.angle_alpha   90.00
_cell.angle_beta   90.00
_cell.angle_gamma   90.00
#
_symmetry.space_group_name_H-M   'P 1'
#
loop_
_entity.id
_entity.type
_entity.pdbx_description
1 polymer ?
#
loop_
_entity_poly.entity_id
_entity_poly.type
_entity_poly.pdbx_seq_one_letter_code
_entity_poly.pdbx_strand_id
1 'polypeptide(L)'
;IWKYQEPVCHYLGSASPKIIHSYREKHGEGGFSACAYSLMWQIHNKYNHFDPSGLQQYIKSQDKTNNPLAFSLVNEIEKEINIYCIARLKKEFGDSISQWWHEGIPQKIRIKAREDAENSGEYNHPEKFLYLIDWLDIISKNFTLFGEIFTINAKPTDSKKKRLAWLRKINEIRNIVDHPPRGGVSDDQLEYLTRIHDEFILRLKNEVK
;
A
#
# COMPACT_ATOMS: atom_id res chain seq x y z
N ILE A 1 7.63 -19.13 -38.26
CA ILE A 1 7.04 -18.26 -37.21
C ILE A 1 7.16 -16.83 -37.71
N TRP A 2 6.07 -16.04 -37.66
CA TRP A 2 6.07 -14.66 -38.15
C TRP A 2 6.98 -13.77 -37.27
N LYS A 3 7.54 -12.70 -37.84
CA LYS A 3 8.56 -11.82 -37.20
C LYS A 3 8.29 -11.51 -35.72
N TYR A 4 7.06 -11.13 -35.36
CA TYR A 4 6.69 -10.75 -33.99
C TYR A 4 6.17 -11.89 -33.12
N GLN A 5 5.84 -13.04 -33.70
CA GLN A 5 5.38 -14.21 -32.93
C GLN A 5 6.53 -14.91 -32.22
N GLU A 6 7.73 -14.90 -32.80
CA GLU A 6 8.89 -15.61 -32.28
C GLU A 6 9.27 -15.20 -30.83
N PRO A 7 9.46 -13.90 -30.50
CA PRO A 7 9.77 -13.52 -29.13
C PRO A 7 8.64 -13.87 -28.13
N VAL A 8 7.38 -13.80 -28.56
CA VAL A 8 6.22 -14.18 -27.74
C VAL A 8 6.21 -15.69 -27.46
N CYS A 9 6.39 -16.51 -28.50
CA CYS A 9 6.43 -17.97 -28.38
C CYS A 9 7.59 -18.43 -27.50
N HIS A 10 8.77 -17.82 -27.66
CA HIS A 10 9.93 -18.16 -26.83
C HIS A 10 9.71 -17.79 -25.37
N TYR A 11 9.17 -16.59 -25.08
CA TYR A 11 8.86 -16.18 -23.72
C TYR A 11 7.83 -17.11 -23.07
N LEU A 12 6.71 -17.40 -23.75
CA LEU A 12 5.68 -18.29 -23.21
C LEU A 12 6.17 -19.74 -23.07
N GLY A 13 7.03 -20.21 -23.97
CA GLY A 13 7.61 -21.55 -23.91
C GLY A 13 8.63 -21.73 -22.77
N SER A 14 9.23 -20.65 -22.28
CA SER A 14 10.18 -20.64 -21.16
C SER A 14 9.57 -20.12 -19.84
N ALA A 15 8.31 -19.67 -19.86
CA ALA A 15 7.64 -19.11 -18.71
C ALA A 15 7.39 -20.17 -17.62
N SER A 16 7.67 -19.79 -16.36
CA SER A 16 7.37 -20.66 -15.22
C SER A 16 5.86 -20.82 -15.01
N PRO A 17 5.41 -21.90 -14.32
CA PRO A 17 4.00 -22.08 -13.96
C PRO A 17 3.41 -20.87 -13.21
N LYS A 18 4.21 -20.17 -12.39
CA LYS A 18 3.79 -18.96 -11.68
C LYS A 18 3.43 -17.81 -12.65
N ILE A 19 4.22 -17.61 -13.71
CA ILE A 19 3.95 -16.59 -14.72
C ILE A 19 2.65 -16.92 -15.46
N ILE A 20 2.50 -18.18 -15.89
CA ILE A 20 1.29 -18.64 -16.58
C ILE A 20 0.05 -18.50 -15.69
N HIS A 21 0.17 -18.86 -14.40
CA HIS A 21 -0.90 -18.67 -13.42
C HIS A 21 -1.27 -17.19 -13.27
N SER A 22 -0.30 -16.30 -13.12
CA SER A 22 -0.56 -14.85 -13.00
C SER A 22 -1.28 -14.25 -14.20
N TYR A 23 -1.06 -14.78 -15.40
CA TYR A 23 -1.78 -14.37 -16.61
C TYR A 23 -3.23 -14.85 -16.58
N ARG A 24 -3.49 -16.04 -16.02
CA ARG A 24 -4.83 -16.59 -15.88
C ARG A 24 -5.66 -15.88 -14.83
N GLU A 25 -5.05 -15.43 -13.73
CA GLU A 25 -5.73 -14.69 -12.67
C GLU A 25 -6.12 -13.26 -13.07
N LYS A 26 -5.45 -12.70 -14.09
CA LYS A 26 -5.75 -11.36 -14.62
C LYS A 26 -7.03 -11.41 -15.46
N HIS A 27 -8.10 -10.87 -14.89
CA HIS A 27 -9.40 -10.75 -15.54
C HIS A 27 -9.80 -9.28 -15.74
N GLY A 28 -10.82 -9.06 -16.57
CA GLY A 28 -11.32 -7.73 -16.90
C GLY A 28 -10.40 -6.94 -17.83
N GLU A 29 -10.89 -5.80 -18.31
CA GLU A 29 -10.23 -4.98 -19.33
C GLU A 29 -8.78 -4.59 -18.96
N GLY A 30 -8.55 -4.19 -17.71
CA GLY A 30 -7.22 -3.86 -17.21
C GLY A 30 -6.27 -5.07 -17.14
N GLY A 31 -6.80 -6.24 -16.74
CA GLY A 31 -6.02 -7.48 -16.69
C GLY A 31 -5.60 -7.95 -18.08
N PHE A 32 -6.53 -7.94 -19.04
CA PHE A 32 -6.25 -8.26 -20.43
C PHE A 32 -5.22 -7.31 -21.03
N SER A 33 -5.37 -6.00 -20.79
CA SER A 33 -4.43 -4.99 -21.27
C SER A 33 -3.02 -5.23 -20.71
N ALA A 34 -2.89 -5.52 -19.41
CA ALA A 34 -1.59 -5.80 -18.79
C ALA A 34 -0.92 -7.06 -19.35
N CYS A 35 -1.69 -8.12 -19.63
CA CYS A 35 -1.19 -9.32 -20.31
C CYS A 35 -0.72 -9.00 -21.74
N ALA A 36 -1.52 -8.25 -22.50
CA ALA A 36 -1.19 -7.85 -23.86
C ALA A 36 0.10 -7.01 -23.89
N TYR A 37 0.20 -5.97 -23.06
CA TYR A 37 1.40 -5.15 -22.99
C TYR A 37 2.63 -5.93 -22.51
N SER A 38 2.47 -6.89 -21.60
CA SER A 38 3.57 -7.77 -21.16
C SER A 38 4.15 -8.59 -22.32
N LEU A 39 3.30 -9.09 -23.21
CA LEU A 39 3.72 -9.81 -24.42
C LEU A 39 4.29 -8.87 -25.49
N MET A 40 3.69 -7.69 -25.67
CA MET A 40 4.20 -6.64 -26.56
C MET A 40 5.59 -6.17 -26.15
N TRP A 41 5.86 -6.09 -24.85
CA TRP A 41 7.18 -5.77 -24.32
C TRP A 41 8.24 -6.82 -24.72
N GLN A 42 7.88 -8.11 -24.79
CA GLN A 42 8.80 -9.14 -25.32
C GLN A 42 9.14 -8.91 -26.79
N ILE A 43 8.18 -8.44 -27.59
CA ILE A 43 8.42 -8.06 -28.99
C ILE A 43 9.36 -6.84 -29.04
N HIS A 44 9.08 -5.81 -28.23
CA HIS A 44 9.89 -4.60 -28.15
C HIS A 44 11.34 -4.88 -27.75
N ASN A 45 11.57 -5.78 -26.78
CA ASN A 45 12.92 -6.19 -26.34
C ASN A 45 13.76 -6.81 -27.47
N LYS A 46 13.12 -7.43 -28.47
CA LYS A 46 13.79 -7.97 -29.67
C LYS A 46 13.83 -6.98 -30.83
N TYR A 47 12.81 -6.13 -30.93
CA TYR A 47 12.59 -5.19 -32.03
C TYR A 47 12.22 -3.82 -31.46
N ASN A 48 13.19 -2.99 -31.10
CA ASN A 48 12.96 -1.69 -30.42
C ASN A 48 12.07 -0.71 -31.21
N HIS A 49 11.90 -0.90 -32.53
CA HIS A 49 10.96 -0.12 -33.36
C HIS A 49 9.50 -0.55 -33.22
N PHE A 50 9.23 -1.67 -32.56
CA PHE A 50 7.89 -2.10 -32.20
C PHE A 50 7.45 -1.31 -30.96
N ASP A 51 6.80 -0.18 -31.19
CA ASP A 51 6.39 0.74 -30.13
C ASP A 51 4.92 1.16 -30.29
N PRO A 52 3.97 0.23 -30.08
CA PRO A 52 2.56 0.55 -30.14
C PRO A 52 2.17 1.52 -29.00
N SER A 53 1.13 2.32 -29.26
CA SER A 53 0.59 3.26 -28.28
C SER A 53 0.35 2.59 -26.92
N GLY A 54 0.82 3.23 -25.85
CA GLY A 54 0.68 2.75 -24.47
C GLY A 54 1.78 1.79 -23.98
N LEU A 55 2.61 1.23 -24.87
CA LEU A 55 3.65 0.28 -24.45
C LEU A 55 4.72 0.92 -23.55
N GLN A 56 5.23 2.11 -23.92
CA GLN A 56 6.22 2.81 -23.09
C GLN A 56 5.68 3.14 -21.70
N GLN A 57 4.41 3.50 -21.60
CA GLN A 57 3.76 3.75 -20.31
C GLN A 57 3.69 2.48 -19.46
N TYR A 58 3.36 1.34 -20.09
CA TYR A 58 3.41 0.05 -19.41
C TYR A 58 4.83 -0.30 -18.96
N ILE A 59 5.83 -0.18 -19.82
CA ILE A 59 7.24 -0.47 -19.47
C ILE A 59 7.68 0.39 -18.29
N LYS A 60 7.42 1.70 -18.33
CA LYS A 60 7.72 2.62 -17.22
C LYS A 60 7.01 2.20 -15.92
N SER A 61 5.76 1.74 -15.99
CA SER A 61 5.03 1.26 -14.80
C SER A 61 5.62 -0.01 -14.17
N GLN A 62 6.49 -0.73 -14.87
CA GLN A 62 7.19 -1.90 -14.35
C GLN A 62 8.55 -1.56 -13.72
N ASP A 63 8.98 -0.29 -13.75
CA ASP A 63 10.25 0.14 -13.17
C ASP A 63 10.22 0.13 -11.63
N LYS A 64 10.96 -0.81 -11.05
CA LYS A 64 10.99 -1.05 -9.60
C LYS A 64 12.10 -0.30 -8.88
N THR A 65 12.82 0.60 -9.56
CA THR A 65 13.96 1.33 -8.98
C THR A 65 13.57 2.06 -7.68
N ASN A 66 12.35 2.59 -7.61
CA ASN A 66 11.84 3.32 -6.44
C ASN A 66 11.30 2.41 -5.31
N ASN A 67 11.03 1.12 -5.57
CA ASN A 67 10.35 0.24 -4.62
C ASN A 67 11.08 0.07 -3.28
N PRO A 68 12.42 -0.10 -3.22
CA PRO A 68 13.12 -0.27 -1.95
C PRO A 68 12.99 0.94 -1.02
N LEU A 69 13.14 2.15 -1.56
CA LEU A 69 12.99 3.39 -0.79
C LEU A 69 11.53 3.58 -0.36
N ALA A 70 10.58 3.38 -1.28
CA ALA A 70 9.16 3.49 -0.96
C ALA A 70 8.73 2.49 0.13
N PHE A 71 9.22 1.25 0.10
CA PHE A 71 8.99 0.26 1.14
C PHE A 71 9.51 0.72 2.51
N SER A 72 10.73 1.27 2.55
CA SER A 72 11.30 1.81 3.80
C SER A 72 10.43 2.94 4.38
N LEU A 73 10.03 3.90 3.54
CA LEU A 73 9.21 5.05 3.97
C LEU A 73 7.82 4.62 4.44
N VAL A 74 7.17 3.69 3.73
CA VAL A 74 5.86 3.14 4.13
C VAL A 74 5.96 2.43 5.48
N ASN A 75 6.97 1.58 5.67
CA ASN A 75 7.14 0.86 6.93
C ASN A 75 7.39 1.79 8.12
N GLU A 76 8.18 2.86 7.92
CA GLU A 76 8.39 3.87 8.95
C GLU A 76 7.08 4.57 9.31
N ILE A 77 6.29 5.00 8.32
CA ILE A 77 4.96 5.59 8.55
C ILE A 77 4.06 4.61 9.30
N GLU A 78 3.93 3.35 8.87
CA GLU A 78 3.06 2.35 9.51
C GLU A 78 3.48 2.09 10.97
N LYS A 79 4.78 1.97 11.21
CA LYS A 79 5.34 1.80 12.55
C LYS A 79 5.00 2.98 13.46
N GLU A 80 5.25 4.20 13.00
CA GLU A 80 5.00 5.41 13.79
C GLU A 80 3.50 5.64 14.03
N ILE A 81 2.64 5.33 13.05
CA ILE A 81 1.17 5.33 13.24
C ILE A 81 0.78 4.35 14.34
N ASN A 82 1.29 3.12 14.30
CA ASN A 82 0.97 2.09 15.27
C ASN A 82 1.39 2.51 16.70
N ILE A 83 2.64 2.93 16.86
CA ILE A 83 3.20 3.36 18.15
C ILE A 83 2.39 4.53 18.71
N TYR A 84 2.20 5.58 17.90
CA TYR A 84 1.50 6.78 18.32
C TYR A 84 0.04 6.51 18.66
N CYS A 85 -0.69 5.81 17.79
CA CYS A 85 -2.11 5.55 18.01
C CYS A 85 -2.32 4.69 19.25
N ILE A 86 -1.56 3.61 19.44
CA ILE A 86 -1.68 2.77 20.64
C ILE A 86 -1.39 3.58 21.90
N ALA A 87 -0.32 4.37 21.93
CA ALA A 87 0.03 5.19 23.08
C ALA A 87 -1.09 6.18 23.45
N ARG A 88 -1.71 6.82 22.45
CA ARG A 88 -2.81 7.75 22.66
C ARG A 88 -4.10 7.06 23.10
N LEU A 89 -4.45 5.92 22.51
CA LEU A 89 -5.62 5.14 22.94
C LEU A 89 -5.45 4.66 24.39
N LYS A 90 -4.26 4.18 24.76
CA LYS A 90 -3.93 3.80 26.13
C LYS A 90 -4.05 4.95 27.12
N LYS A 91 -3.55 6.13 26.75
CA LYS A 91 -3.68 7.33 27.58
C LYS A 91 -5.13 7.76 27.77
N GLU A 92 -5.96 7.64 26.75
CA GLU A 92 -7.38 8.06 26.77
C GLU A 92 -8.27 7.07 27.52
N PHE A 93 -8.12 5.77 27.25
CA PHE A 93 -9.06 4.72 27.68
C PHE A 93 -8.50 3.82 28.79
N GLY A 94 -7.18 3.80 29.00
CA GLY A 94 -6.48 2.97 29.98
C GLY A 94 -5.58 1.89 29.36
N ASP A 95 -4.52 1.51 30.07
CA ASP A 95 -3.43 0.67 29.53
C ASP A 95 -3.80 -0.80 29.28
N SER A 96 -4.86 -1.31 29.91
CA SER A 96 -5.25 -2.71 29.77
C SER A 96 -5.87 -2.99 28.41
N ILE A 97 -5.67 -4.20 27.87
CA ILE A 97 -6.32 -4.62 26.62
C ILE A 97 -7.85 -4.73 26.76
N SER A 98 -8.38 -4.84 27.98
CA SER A 98 -9.83 -4.73 28.22
C SER A 98 -10.37 -3.30 28.09
N GLN A 99 -9.49 -2.30 28.06
CA GLN A 99 -9.82 -0.88 27.99
C GLN A 99 -9.57 -0.30 26.60
N TRP A 100 -8.35 0.13 26.29
CA TRP A 100 -8.05 0.85 25.04
C TRP A 100 -8.37 0.08 23.78
N TRP A 101 -8.21 -1.25 23.79
CA TRP A 101 -8.57 -2.09 22.65
C TRP A 101 -10.08 -2.12 22.51
N HIS A 102 -10.82 -2.47 23.56
CA HIS A 102 -12.28 -2.62 23.50
C HIS A 102 -13.02 -1.30 23.20
N GLU A 103 -12.58 -0.20 23.82
CA GLU A 103 -13.21 1.11 23.73
C GLU A 103 -12.69 1.91 22.52
N GLY A 104 -11.38 1.88 22.30
CA GLY A 104 -10.71 2.66 21.27
C GLY A 104 -10.76 2.04 19.87
N ILE A 105 -10.90 0.72 19.75
CA ILE A 105 -10.88 0.02 18.46
C ILE A 105 -12.29 -0.49 18.08
N PRO A 106 -12.78 -0.16 16.87
CA PRO A 106 -14.05 -0.66 16.36
C PRO A 106 -14.16 -2.18 16.43
N GLN A 107 -15.31 -2.68 16.87
CA GLN A 107 -15.55 -4.11 17.09
C GLN A 107 -15.21 -4.98 15.86
N LYS A 108 -15.57 -4.55 14.65
CA LYS A 108 -15.28 -5.28 13.41
C LYS A 108 -13.78 -5.50 13.21
N ILE A 109 -12.97 -4.49 13.50
CA ILE A 109 -11.51 -4.55 13.38
C ILE A 109 -10.95 -5.49 14.46
N ARG A 110 -11.44 -5.39 15.70
CA ARG A 110 -11.03 -6.29 16.78
C ARG A 110 -11.28 -7.76 16.49
N ILE A 111 -12.46 -8.09 15.96
CA ILE A 111 -12.82 -9.48 15.63
C ILE A 111 -11.87 -10.03 14.57
N LYS A 112 -11.66 -9.28 13.47
CA LYS A 112 -10.75 -9.69 12.40
C LYS A 112 -9.31 -9.86 12.92
N ALA A 113 -8.79 -8.89 13.65
CA ALA A 113 -7.42 -8.94 14.16
C ALA A 113 -7.21 -10.11 15.14
N ARG A 114 -8.24 -10.46 15.92
CA ARG A 114 -8.22 -11.64 16.80
C ARG A 114 -8.22 -12.94 16.00
N GLU A 115 -9.03 -13.04 14.95
CA GLU A 115 -9.05 -14.21 14.07
C GLU A 115 -7.68 -14.41 13.39
N ASP A 116 -7.06 -13.34 12.90
CA ASP A 116 -5.71 -13.39 12.31
C ASP A 116 -4.64 -13.80 13.35
N ALA A 117 -4.75 -13.32 14.59
CA ALA A 117 -3.89 -13.73 15.70
C ALA A 117 -4.06 -15.21 16.08
N GLU A 118 -5.30 -15.70 16.08
CA GLU A 118 -5.61 -17.11 16.35
C GLU A 118 -5.03 -18.02 15.26
N ASN A 119 -5.15 -17.63 13.99
CA ASN A 119 -4.63 -18.38 12.84
C ASN A 119 -3.10 -18.42 12.78
N SER A 120 -2.42 -17.43 13.37
CA SER A 120 -0.95 -17.36 13.43
C SER A 120 -0.35 -17.94 14.71
N GLY A 121 -1.16 -18.27 15.71
CA GLY A 121 -0.71 -18.73 17.03
C GLY A 121 -0.25 -17.61 17.97
N GLU A 122 -0.44 -16.33 17.62
CA GLU A 122 -0.07 -15.15 18.43
C GLU A 122 -1.26 -14.58 19.24
N TYR A 123 -1.99 -15.44 19.94
CA TYR A 123 -3.26 -15.13 20.64
C TYR A 123 -3.24 -13.88 21.53
N ASN A 124 -2.11 -13.57 22.14
CA ASN A 124 -1.99 -12.49 23.13
C ASN A 124 -1.72 -11.11 22.52
N HIS A 125 -1.50 -11.04 21.21
CA HIS A 125 -1.07 -9.81 20.53
C HIS A 125 -1.89 -9.48 19.28
N PRO A 126 -3.24 -9.40 19.38
CA PRO A 126 -4.09 -9.09 18.22
C PRO A 126 -3.77 -7.72 17.60
N GLU A 127 -3.17 -6.80 18.36
CA GLU A 127 -2.75 -5.49 17.87
C GLU A 127 -1.68 -5.53 16.77
N LYS A 128 -0.92 -6.63 16.67
CA LYS A 128 0.07 -6.84 15.61
C LYS A 128 -0.57 -7.14 14.25
N PHE A 129 -1.85 -7.50 14.23
CA PHE A 129 -2.61 -7.87 13.04
C PHE A 129 -3.46 -6.71 12.51
N LEU A 130 -3.21 -5.48 12.97
CA LEU A 130 -3.82 -4.27 12.44
C LEU A 130 -3.05 -3.79 11.20
N TYR A 131 -3.77 -3.63 10.09
CA TYR A 131 -3.22 -3.08 8.86
C TYR A 131 -3.39 -1.56 8.79
N LEU A 132 -2.66 -0.87 7.90
CA LEU A 132 -2.78 0.58 7.72
C LEU A 132 -4.23 1.05 7.47
N ILE A 133 -5.02 0.26 6.74
CA ILE A 133 -6.43 0.58 6.50
C ILE A 133 -7.29 0.47 7.75
N ASP A 134 -6.94 -0.42 8.69
CA ASP A 134 -7.63 -0.51 9.98
C ASP A 134 -7.33 0.73 10.82
N TRP A 135 -6.09 1.22 10.80
CA TRP A 135 -5.72 2.48 11.44
C TRP A 135 -6.48 3.68 10.89
N LEU A 136 -6.69 3.76 9.58
CA LEU A 136 -7.53 4.81 8.99
C LEU A 136 -8.92 4.85 9.63
N ASP A 137 -9.56 3.70 9.80
CA ASP A 137 -10.90 3.60 10.39
C ASP A 137 -10.88 3.91 11.89
N ILE A 138 -9.87 3.43 12.63
CA ILE A 138 -9.66 3.74 14.05
C ILE A 138 -9.47 5.26 14.25
N ILE A 139 -8.61 5.89 13.46
CA ILE A 139 -8.33 7.34 13.50
C ILE A 139 -9.58 8.13 13.16
N SER A 140 -10.34 7.71 12.14
CA SER A 140 -11.59 8.35 11.74
C SER A 140 -12.65 8.30 12.85
N LYS A 141 -12.77 7.15 13.53
CA LYS A 141 -13.68 6.96 14.66
C LYS A 141 -13.30 7.84 15.85
N ASN A 142 -12.00 7.91 16.16
CA ASN A 142 -11.44 8.67 17.28
C ASN A 142 -10.84 10.02 16.83
N PHE A 143 -11.47 10.67 15.85
CA PHE A 143 -10.87 11.83 15.19
C PHE A 143 -10.62 13.03 16.12
N THR A 144 -11.36 13.15 17.22
CA THR A 144 -11.11 14.16 18.24
C THR A 144 -9.74 13.98 18.90
N LEU A 145 -9.29 12.73 19.08
CA LEU A 145 -8.01 12.39 19.69
C LEU A 145 -6.84 12.56 18.71
N PHE A 146 -7.09 12.33 17.42
CA PHE A 146 -6.04 12.18 16.39
C PHE A 146 -6.02 13.28 15.33
N GLY A 147 -7.07 14.08 15.22
CA GLY A 147 -7.30 14.95 14.08
C GLY A 147 -6.23 16.02 13.90
N GLU A 148 -5.57 16.46 14.96
CA GLU A 148 -4.50 17.45 14.90
C GLU A 148 -3.28 16.94 14.12
N ILE A 149 -2.81 15.74 14.46
CA ILE A 149 -1.64 15.12 13.83
C ILE A 149 -1.97 14.60 12.44
N PHE A 150 -3.11 13.93 12.28
CA PHE A 150 -3.43 13.21 11.05
C PHE A 150 -4.02 14.09 9.94
N THR A 151 -4.15 15.40 10.17
CA THR A 151 -4.58 16.34 9.12
C THR A 151 -3.39 16.85 8.34
N ILE A 152 -3.10 16.14 7.26
CA ILE A 152 -2.02 16.42 6.33
C ILE A 152 -2.62 16.77 4.97
N ASN A 153 -2.09 17.79 4.30
CA ASN A 153 -2.58 18.28 3.00
C ASN A 153 -4.06 18.68 2.95
N ALA A 154 -4.62 19.08 4.08
CA ALA A 154 -6.01 19.50 4.19
C ALA A 154 -6.14 20.64 5.20
N LYS A 155 -7.20 21.44 5.04
CA LYS A 155 -7.53 22.51 5.98
C LYS A 155 -8.28 21.93 7.20
N PRO A 156 -8.21 22.57 8.38
CA PRO A 156 -9.01 22.15 9.54
C PRO A 156 -10.51 22.10 9.26
N THR A 157 -11.00 22.96 8.36
CA THR A 157 -12.40 23.05 7.93
C THR A 157 -12.80 21.98 6.90
N ASP A 158 -11.84 21.23 6.34
CA ASP A 158 -12.14 20.16 5.41
C ASP A 158 -12.81 18.97 6.12
N SER A 159 -13.58 18.17 5.36
CA SER A 159 -14.21 16.97 5.90
C SER A 159 -13.16 15.96 6.41
N LYS A 160 -13.53 15.15 7.42
CA LYS A 160 -12.66 14.07 7.94
C LYS A 160 -12.11 13.17 6.83
N LYS A 161 -12.95 12.83 5.84
CA LYS A 161 -12.56 12.03 4.67
C LYS A 161 -11.42 12.68 3.89
N LYS A 162 -11.46 13.99 3.66
CA LYS A 162 -10.41 14.72 2.94
C LYS A 162 -9.15 14.87 3.80
N ARG A 163 -9.31 15.14 5.10
CA ARG A 163 -8.19 15.25 6.05
C ARG A 163 -7.40 13.95 6.20
N LEU A 164 -8.06 12.80 6.07
CA LEU A 164 -7.45 11.46 6.13
C LEU A 164 -7.18 10.82 4.76
N ALA A 165 -7.39 11.54 3.65
CA ALA A 165 -7.24 10.97 2.31
C ALA A 165 -5.81 10.49 2.02
N TRP A 166 -4.82 11.11 2.66
CA TRP A 166 -3.43 10.75 2.48
C TRP A 166 -3.13 9.30 2.90
N LEU A 167 -3.72 8.80 4.00
CA LEU A 167 -3.55 7.42 4.46
C LEU A 167 -4.00 6.39 3.41
N ARG A 168 -5.10 6.68 2.68
CA ARG A 168 -5.56 5.81 1.59
C ARG A 168 -4.53 5.75 0.46
N LYS A 169 -3.97 6.91 0.09
CA LYS A 169 -2.93 6.99 -0.94
C LYS A 169 -1.63 6.29 -0.52
N ILE A 170 -1.26 6.35 0.77
CA ILE A 170 -0.12 5.57 1.29
C ILE A 170 -0.42 4.07 1.21
N ASN A 171 -1.64 3.64 1.56
CA ASN A 171 -2.05 2.24 1.45
C ASN A 171 -2.05 1.73 -0.01
N GLU A 172 -2.35 2.59 -0.99
CA GLU A 172 -2.20 2.27 -2.42
C GLU A 172 -0.74 2.04 -2.79
N ILE A 173 0.19 2.87 -2.31
CA ILE A 173 1.63 2.70 -2.56
C ILE A 173 2.18 1.47 -1.84
N ARG A 174 1.81 1.24 -0.58
CA ARG A 174 2.08 0.02 0.20
C ARG A 174 1.72 -1.23 -0.60
N ASN A 175 0.53 -1.23 -1.19
CA ASN A 175 0.04 -2.35 -1.99
C ASN A 175 0.90 -2.64 -3.24
N ILE A 176 1.61 -1.66 -3.79
CA ILE A 176 2.55 -1.85 -4.91
C ILE A 176 3.83 -2.52 -4.41
N VAL A 177 4.41 -2.00 -3.32
CA VAL A 177 5.70 -2.49 -2.80
C VAL A 177 5.60 -3.87 -2.15
N ASP A 178 4.48 -4.17 -1.48
CA ASP A 178 4.24 -5.46 -0.84
C ASP A 178 3.92 -6.58 -1.82
N HIS A 179 3.46 -6.24 -3.02
CA HIS A 179 3.12 -7.21 -4.05
C HIS A 179 3.90 -6.86 -5.32
N PRO A 180 5.21 -7.21 -5.38
CA PRO A 180 6.09 -6.88 -6.49
C PRO A 180 5.57 -7.21 -7.91
N PRO A 181 4.68 -8.19 -8.12
CA PRO A 181 4.04 -8.39 -9.42
C PRO A 181 3.12 -7.25 -9.89
N ARG A 182 2.73 -6.31 -9.02
CA ARG A 182 1.87 -5.16 -9.37
C ARG A 182 2.59 -4.03 -10.09
N GLY A 183 3.93 -4.05 -10.12
CA GLY A 183 4.75 -3.09 -10.86
C GLY A 183 5.68 -2.30 -9.95
N GLY A 184 5.95 -1.06 -10.38
CA GLY A 184 6.87 -0.13 -9.77
C GLY A 184 6.19 1.11 -9.21
N VAL A 185 6.78 1.69 -8.17
CA VAL A 185 6.37 3.00 -7.64
C VAL A 185 6.89 4.09 -8.59
N SER A 186 5.98 4.92 -9.10
CA SER A 186 6.37 6.03 -10.00
C SER A 186 7.10 7.15 -9.25
N ASP A 187 7.80 8.01 -9.99
CA ASP A 187 8.51 9.17 -9.42
C ASP A 187 7.56 10.09 -8.64
N ASP A 188 6.39 10.43 -9.21
CA ASP A 188 5.37 11.23 -8.54
C ASP A 188 4.83 10.58 -7.25
N GLN A 189 4.73 9.25 -7.21
CA GLN A 189 4.29 8.51 -6.03
C GLN A 189 5.37 8.55 -4.95
N LEU A 190 6.64 8.39 -5.33
CA LEU A 190 7.78 8.48 -4.41
C LEU A 190 7.95 9.89 -3.85
N GLU A 191 7.85 10.93 -4.69
CA GLU A 191 7.88 12.32 -4.25
C GLU A 191 6.75 12.63 -3.27
N TYR A 192 5.53 12.20 -3.61
CA TYR A 192 4.38 12.33 -2.71
C TYR A 192 4.61 11.63 -1.37
N LEU A 193 5.09 10.39 -1.39
CA LEU A 193 5.36 9.58 -0.20
C LEU A 193 6.41 10.24 0.70
N THR A 194 7.51 10.70 0.10
CA THR A 194 8.61 11.38 0.82
C THR A 194 8.10 12.64 1.53
N ARG A 195 7.31 13.46 0.82
CA ARG A 195 6.74 14.68 1.42
C ARG A 195 5.77 14.38 2.57
N ILE A 196 4.92 13.36 2.42
CA ILE A 196 4.01 12.92 3.49
C ILE A 196 4.80 12.41 4.69
N HIS A 197 5.80 11.58 4.45
CA HIS A 197 6.68 11.04 5.47
C HIS A 197 7.28 12.18 6.30
N ASP A 198 7.94 13.13 5.65
CA ASP A 198 8.65 14.21 6.33
C ASP A 198 7.68 15.09 7.14
N GLU A 199 6.52 15.43 6.59
CA GLU A 199 5.50 16.20 7.29
C GLU A 199 4.94 15.43 8.51
N PHE A 200 4.63 14.15 8.35
CA PHE A 200 4.08 13.32 9.43
C PHE A 200 5.08 13.16 10.58
N ILE A 201 6.32 12.82 10.28
CA ILE A 201 7.38 12.67 11.29
C ILE A 201 7.64 14.00 12.01
N LEU A 202 7.63 15.13 11.30
CA LEU A 202 7.77 16.45 11.91
C LEU A 202 6.63 16.77 12.88
N ARG A 203 5.38 16.46 12.51
CA ARG A 203 4.21 16.65 13.38
C ARG A 203 4.30 15.84 14.65
N LEU A 204 4.68 14.56 14.56
CA LEU A 204 4.88 13.70 15.72
C LEU A 204 5.95 14.27 16.67
N LYS A 205 7.09 14.70 16.12
CA LYS A 205 8.18 15.31 16.91
C LYS A 205 7.77 16.59 17.63
N ASN A 206 6.87 17.38 17.04
CA ASN A 206 6.42 18.65 17.61
C ASN A 206 5.37 18.46 18.72
N GLU A 207 4.64 17.36 18.73
CA GLU A 207 3.67 17.06 19.78
C GLU A 207 4.32 16.48 21.05
N VAL A 208 5.46 15.82 20.90
CA VAL A 208 6.22 15.25 22.03
C VAL A 208 7.03 16.33 22.78
N LYS A 209 7.10 17.56 22.26
CA LYS A 209 7.71 18.72 22.91
C LYS A 209 6.69 19.49 23.74
#